data_AF-A0A3D6EAS1-F1
#
_entry.id   AF-A0A3D6EAS1-F1
#
_cell.length_a   1.000
_cell.length_b   1.000
_cell.length_c   1.000
_cell.angle_alpha   90.00
_cell.angle_beta   90.00
_cell.angle_gamma   90.00
#
_symmetry.space_group_name_H-M   'P 1'
#
loop_
_entity.id
_entity.type
_entity.pdbx_description
1 polymer ?
#
loop_
_entity_poly.entity_id
_entity_poly.type
_entity_poly.pdbx_seq_one_letter_code
_entity_poly.pdbx_strand_id
1 'polypeptide(L)' 'ETLVEEALKTVKPGMKVLDMCTGSGCIIISILHNVEGVKGYAVDISKQAVNVAKENAKL' A
#
# COMPACT_ATOMS: atom_id res chain seq x y z
N GLU A 1 -9.15 4.69 -7.12
CA GLU A 1 -8.72 3.72 -8.14
C GLU A 1 -7.63 4.28 -9.04
N THR A 2 -7.80 5.45 -9.66
CA THR A 2 -6.83 6.04 -10.61
C THR A 2 -5.37 6.08 -10.12
N LEU A 3 -5.13 6.42 -8.84
CA LEU A 3 -3.76 6.47 -8.31
C LEU A 3 -3.07 5.09 -8.29
N VAL A 4 -3.82 4.03 -8.00
CA VAL A 4 -3.27 2.66 -8.01
C VAL A 4 -2.90 2.27 -9.43
N GLU A 5 -3.77 2.53 -10.40
CA GLU A 5 -3.52 2.23 -11.81
C GLU A 5 -2.27 2.94 -12.34
N GLU A 6 -2.09 4.22 -12.01
CA GLU A 6 -0.88 4.96 -12.40
C GLU A 6 0.37 4.43 -11.70
N ALA A 7 0.27 4.05 -10.42
CA ALA A 7 1.39 3.46 -9.70
C ALA A 7 1.82 2.12 -10.31
N LEU A 8 0.87 1.27 -10.74
CA LEU A 8 1.15 -0.03 -11.35
C LEU A 8 1.93 0.07 -12.67
N LYS A 9 1.86 1.20 -13.39
CA LYS A 9 2.70 1.44 -14.57
C LYS A 9 4.18 1.63 -14.25
N THR A 10 4.49 1.99 -13.00
CA THR A 10 5.84 2.41 -12.57
C THR A 10 6.49 1.40 -11.63
N VAL A 11 5.70 0.81 -10.72
CA VAL A 11 6.19 -0.13 -9.71
C VAL A 11 6.62 -1.45 -10.36
N LYS A 12 7.82 -1.93 -10.00
CA LYS A 12 8.40 -3.17 -10.53
C LYS A 12 8.90 -4.07 -9.39
N PRO A 13 9.00 -5.39 -9.61
CA PRO A 13 9.60 -6.31 -8.64
C PRO A 13 10.98 -5.83 -8.17
N GLY A 14 11.27 -6.01 -6.89
CA GLY A 14 12.50 -5.56 -6.24
C GLY A 14 12.46 -4.12 -5.70
N MET A 15 11.43 -3.34 -6.03
CA MET A 15 11.25 -1.98 -5.50
C MET A 15 10.75 -1.96 -4.05
N LYS A 16 10.96 -0.82 -3.39
CA LYS A 16 10.38 -0.48 -2.09
C LYS A 16 9.40 0.68 -2.28
N VAL A 17 8.19 0.53 -1.80
CA VAL A 17 7.12 1.54 -1.94
C VAL A 17 6.71 2.03 -0.56
N LEU A 18 6.57 3.35 -0.39
CA LEU A 18 6.07 4.00 0.82
C LEU A 18 4.75 4.69 0.52
N ASP A 19 3.73 4.37 1.31
CA ASP A 19 2.43 5.01 1.29
C ASP A 19 2.29 5.92 2.53
N MET A 20 2.28 7.23 2.28
CA MET A 20 2.17 8.26 3.32
C MET A 20 0.71 8.66 3.49
N CYS A 21 0.25 8.74 4.75
CA CYS A 21 -1.16 8.94 5.10
C CYS A 21 -2.01 7.76 4.59
N THR A 22 -1.56 6.54 4.87
CA THR A 22 -2.11 5.30 4.30
C THR A 22 -3.60 5.09 4.60
N GLY A 23 -4.14 5.72 5.65
CA GLY A 23 -5.55 5.57 6.00
C GLY A 23 -5.90 4.10 6.25
N SER A 24 -6.77 3.55 5.40
CA SER A 24 -7.18 2.13 5.45
C SER A 24 -6.17 1.17 4.80
N GLY A 25 -5.06 1.65 4.25
CA GLY A 25 -4.06 0.83 3.57
C GLY A 25 -4.40 0.47 2.13
N CYS A 26 -5.51 0.97 1.57
CA CYS A 26 -6.04 0.48 0.30
C CYS A 26 -5.05 0.61 -0.87
N ILE A 27 -4.26 1.68 -0.93
CA ILE A 27 -3.29 1.91 -2.03
C ILE A 27 -2.15 0.91 -1.94
N ILE A 28 -1.44 0.87 -0.81
CA ILE A 28 -0.28 -0.02 -0.67
C ILE A 28 -0.66 -1.49 -0.78
N ILE A 29 -1.80 -1.89 -0.19
CA ILE A 29 -2.28 -3.27 -0.25
C ILE A 29 -2.59 -3.66 -1.70
N SER A 30 -3.27 -2.78 -2.45
CA SER A 30 -3.57 -3.03 -3.87
C SER A 30 -2.30 -3.16 -4.71
N ILE A 31 -1.28 -2.32 -4.47
CA ILE A 31 0.00 -2.41 -5.19
C ILE A 31 0.70 -3.74 -4.89
N LEU A 32 0.78 -4.14 -3.62
CA LEU A 32 1.43 -5.40 -3.21
C LEU A 32 0.67 -6.63 -3.71
N HIS A 33 -0.65 -6.54 -3.86
CA HIS A 33 -1.45 -7.61 -4.42
C HIS A 33 -1.22 -7.79 -5.93
N ASN A 34 -0.98 -6.70 -6.67
CA ASN A 34 -0.86 -6.73 -8.14
C ASN A 34 0.60 -6.85 -8.63
N VAL A 35 1.60 -6.54 -7.80
CA VAL A 35 3.01 -6.60 -8.19
C VAL A 35 3.79 -7.44 -7.20
N GLU A 36 4.15 -8.65 -7.63
CA GLU A 36 4.97 -9.56 -6.84
C GLU A 36 6.40 -9.03 -6.63
N GLY A 37 7.03 -9.44 -5.54
CA GLY A 37 8.43 -9.09 -5.24
C GLY A 37 8.66 -7.63 -4.84
N VAL A 38 7.60 -6.87 -4.55
CA VAL A 38 7.68 -5.50 -4.03
C VAL A 38 7.61 -5.52 -2.51
N LYS A 39 8.36 -4.62 -1.86
CA LYS A 39 8.25 -4.40 -0.40
C LYS A 39 7.52 -3.09 -0.11
N GLY A 40 6.37 -3.18 0.54
CA GLY A 40 5.57 -2.01 0.89
C GLY A 40 5.75 -1.58 2.34
N TYR A 41 5.67 -0.27 2.55
CA TYR A 41 5.64 0.39 3.85
C TYR A 41 4.46 1.36 3.85
N ALA A 42 3.74 1.41 4.95
CA ALA A 42 2.58 2.27 5.11
C ALA A 42 2.67 3.01 6.44
N VAL A 43 2.47 4.32 6.40
CA VAL A 43 2.52 5.18 7.60
C VAL A 43 1.32 6.09 7.65
N ASP A 44 0.81 6.31 8.87
CA ASP A 44 -0.22 7.29 9.16
C ASP A 44 0.04 7.89 10.55
N ILE A 45 -0.34 9.15 10.73
CA ILE A 45 -0.30 9.81 12.04
C ILE A 45 -1.39 9.24 12.96
N SER A 46 -2.50 8.78 12.40
CA SER A 46 -3.61 8.19 13.14
C SER A 46 -3.32 6.72 13.46
N LYS A 47 -3.16 6.42 14.75
CA LYS A 47 -3.03 5.04 15.23
C LYS A 47 -4.24 4.18 14.85
N GLN A 48 -5.44 4.78 14.78
CA GLN A 48 -6.64 4.09 14.36
C GLN A 48 -6.56 3.68 12.89
N ALA A 49 -6.09 4.59 12.01
CA ALA A 49 -5.87 4.28 10.60
C ALA A 49 -4.87 3.12 10.43
N VAL A 50 -3.73 3.19 11.13
CA VAL A 50 -2.73 2.10 11.13
C VAL A 50 -3.34 0.76 11.56
N ASN A 51 -4.22 0.73 12.57
CA ASN A 51 -4.88 -0.50 12.99
C ASN A 51 -5.84 -1.03 11.91
N VAL A 52 -6.63 -0.15 11.28
CA VAL A 52 -7.52 -0.55 10.18
C VAL A 52 -6.70 -1.09 8.99
N ALA A 53 -5.61 -0.41 8.61
CA ALA A 53 -4.72 -0.87 7.54
C ALA A 53 -4.10 -2.25 7.84
N LYS A 54 -3.74 -2.51 9.10
CA LYS A 54 -3.24 -3.82 9.53
C LYS A 54 -4.28 -4.93 9.43
N GLU A 55 -5.52 -4.66 9.80
CA GLU A 55 -6.59 -5.66 9.65
C GLU A 55 -6.89 -5.91 8.17
N ASN A 56 -6.93 -4.87 7.34
CA ASN A 56 -7.13 -5.01 5.89
C ASN A 56 -6.00 -5.77 5.22
N ALA A 57 -4.76 -5.65 5.70
CA ALA A 57 -3.62 -6.38 5.15
C ALA A 57 -3.63 -7.89 5.46
N LYS A 58 -4.58 -8.37 6.28
CA LYS A 58 -4.78 -9.81 6.54
C LYS A 58 -5.83 -10.45 5.61
N LEU A 59 -6.59 -9.62 4.87
CA LEU A 59 -7.57 -10.06 3.88
C LEU A 59 -6.86 -10.45 2.58
#